data_AF-A0A535YTC7-F1
#
_entry.id   AF-A0A535YTC7-F1
#
_cell.length_a   1.000
_cell.length_b   1.000
_cell.length_c   1.000
_cell.angle_alpha   90.00
_cell.angle_beta   90.00
_cell.angle_gamma   90.00
#
_symmetry.space_group_name_H-M   'P 1'
#
loop_
_entity.id
_entity.type
_entity.pdbx_description
1 polymer ?
#
loop_
_entity_poly.entity_id
_entity_poly.type
_entity_poly.pdbx_seq_one_letter_code
_entity_poly.pdbx_strand_id
1 'polypeptide(L)'
;MLSARRRLVAVCGESDPQTSLAVEIAIATGLGHARNAVLALTADGVIAIGGGLGTLSEIALALRNRRPAVGIKTWRFDRQQRTEPDLVQAASAAEGLDWLFARMT
;
A
#
# COMPACT_ATOMS: atom_id res chain seq x y z
N MET A 1 -21.75 -20.12 -2.98
CA MET A 1 -20.54 -19.42 -2.50
C MET A 1 -19.98 -18.63 -3.68
N LEU A 2 -20.29 -17.34 -3.79
CA LEU A 2 -19.81 -16.52 -4.91
C LEU A 2 -18.28 -16.40 -4.82
N SER A 3 -17.58 -16.97 -5.79
CA SER A 3 -16.15 -16.72 -5.97
C SER A 3 -15.97 -15.21 -6.19
N ALA A 4 -15.40 -14.51 -5.20
CA ALA A 4 -15.07 -13.10 -5.36
C ALA A 4 -14.05 -12.98 -6.50
N ARG A 5 -14.44 -12.36 -7.61
CA ARG A 5 -13.51 -12.06 -8.72
C ARG A 5 -12.45 -11.11 -8.20
N ARG A 6 -11.21 -11.58 -8.15
CA ARG A 6 -10.03 -10.73 -7.92
C ARG A 6 -9.87 -9.83 -9.15
N ARG A 7 -9.66 -8.54 -8.93
CA ARG A 7 -9.33 -7.58 -9.99
C ARG A 7 -7.98 -6.94 -9.70
N LEU A 8 -7.13 -6.81 -10.71
CA LEU A 8 -5.90 -6.02 -10.62
C LEU A 8 -6.13 -4.61 -11.17
N VAL A 9 -6.07 -3.61 -10.29
CA VAL A 9 -6.23 -2.19 -10.62
C VAL A 9 -4.92 -1.46 -10.36
N ALA A 10 -4.46 -0.66 -11.34
CA ALA A 10 -3.31 0.22 -11.17
C ALA A 10 -3.79 1.68 -11.06
N VAL A 11 -3.30 2.40 -10.05
CA VAL A 11 -3.51 3.86 -9.93
C VAL A 11 -2.23 4.56 -10.38
N CYS A 12 -2.30 5.23 -11.52
CA CYS A 12 -1.17 5.85 -12.19
C CYS A 12 -1.22 7.38 -12.04
N GLY A 13 -0.06 8.02 -12.12
CA GLY A 13 0.09 9.48 -11.90
C GLY A 13 0.19 10.25 -13.19
N GLU A 14 0.57 9.54 -14.24
CA GLU A 14 0.65 9.96 -15.61
C GLU A 14 -0.75 9.97 -16.22
N SER A 15 -1.00 10.91 -17.14
CA SER A 15 -2.26 10.96 -17.90
C SER A 15 -2.35 9.90 -19.00
N ASP A 16 -1.20 9.36 -19.42
CA ASP A 16 -1.09 8.26 -20.38
C ASP A 16 -0.09 7.21 -19.84
N PRO A 17 -0.53 6.35 -18.90
CA PRO A 17 0.36 5.43 -18.22
C PRO A 17 0.62 4.17 -19.04
N GLN A 18 1.88 3.78 -19.15
CA GLN A 18 2.25 2.45 -19.60
C GLN A 18 2.13 1.47 -18.43
N THR A 19 1.28 0.45 -18.59
CA THR A 19 1.05 -0.59 -17.58
C THR A 19 1.31 -1.98 -18.17
N SER A 20 1.44 -2.99 -17.31
CA SER A 20 1.61 -4.37 -17.77
C SER A 20 0.27 -4.95 -18.26
N LEU A 21 0.33 -5.95 -19.13
CA LEU A 21 -0.87 -6.66 -19.63
C LEU A 21 -1.66 -7.40 -18.53
N ALA A 22 -1.09 -7.54 -17.33
CA ALA A 22 -1.78 -8.13 -16.20
C ALA A 22 -2.78 -7.17 -15.55
N VAL A 23 -2.62 -5.86 -15.74
CA VAL A 23 -3.53 -4.84 -15.19
C VAL A 23 -4.84 -4.87 -15.96
N GLU A 24 -5.96 -5.07 -15.26
CA GLU A 24 -7.29 -5.07 -15.85
C GLU A 24 -7.86 -3.65 -15.99
N ILE A 25 -7.53 -2.77 -15.04
CA ILE A 25 -8.01 -1.38 -15.01
C ILE A 25 -6.84 -0.47 -14.63
N ALA A 26 -6.50 0.46 -15.52
CA ALA A 26 -5.56 1.54 -15.24
C ALA A 26 -6.33 2.84 -14.98
N ILE A 27 -6.13 3.45 -13.81
CA ILE A 27 -6.68 4.76 -13.44
C ILE A 27 -5.59 5.80 -13.66
N ALA A 28 -5.62 6.48 -14.81
CA ALA A 28 -4.73 7.58 -15.14
C ALA A 28 -5.16 8.85 -14.39
N THR A 29 -4.54 9.15 -13.25
CA THR A 29 -5.01 10.26 -12.40
C THR A 29 -4.50 11.63 -12.86
N GLY A 30 -3.37 11.70 -13.58
CA GLY A 30 -2.71 12.96 -13.91
C GLY A 30 -2.14 13.72 -12.70
N LEU A 31 -2.11 13.10 -11.50
CA LEU A 31 -1.72 13.73 -10.24
C LEU A 31 -0.22 13.61 -9.92
N GLY A 32 0.58 12.99 -10.80
CA GLY A 32 1.97 12.66 -10.50
C GLY A 32 2.09 11.89 -9.18
N HIS A 33 2.92 12.36 -8.25
CA HIS A 33 3.11 11.73 -6.94
C HIS A 33 1.92 11.88 -5.98
N ALA A 34 1.01 12.84 -6.20
CA ALA A 34 -0.16 12.99 -5.34
C ALA A 34 -1.14 11.80 -5.45
N ARG A 35 -1.00 10.95 -6.48
CA ARG A 35 -1.72 9.66 -6.60
C ARG A 35 -1.54 8.74 -5.39
N ASN A 36 -0.42 8.86 -4.67
CA ASN A 36 -0.13 8.05 -3.50
C ASN A 36 -1.18 8.26 -2.39
N ALA A 37 -1.76 9.47 -2.30
CA ALA A 37 -2.87 9.74 -1.40
C ALA A 37 -4.14 9.02 -1.81
N VAL A 38 -4.42 8.92 -3.11
CA VAL A 38 -5.56 8.14 -3.62
C VAL A 38 -5.42 6.69 -3.18
N LEU A 39 -4.26 6.06 -3.45
CA LEU A 39 -3.97 4.67 -3.04
C LEU A 39 -4.19 4.45 -1.54
N ALA A 40 -3.56 5.27 -0.70
CA ALA A 40 -3.65 5.14 0.75
C ALA A 40 -5.06 5.41 1.32
N LEU A 41 -5.86 6.28 0.69
CA LEU A 41 -7.20 6.61 1.14
C LEU A 41 -8.25 5.58 0.70
N THR A 42 -8.09 5.01 -0.50
CA THR A 42 -9.01 4.01 -1.04
C THR A 42 -8.80 2.61 -0.50
N ALA A 43 -7.60 2.31 0.00
CA ALA A 43 -7.28 0.99 0.52
C ALA A 43 -7.93 0.74 1.89
N ASP A 44 -8.52 -0.44 2.05
CA ASP A 44 -8.97 -0.95 3.35
C ASP A 44 -7.78 -1.38 4.24
N GLY A 45 -6.64 -1.69 3.62
CA GLY A 45 -5.38 -2.03 4.27
C GLY A 45 -4.21 -2.03 3.28
N VAL A 46 -2.98 -1.89 3.77
CA VAL A 46 -1.77 -1.72 2.94
C VAL A 46 -0.70 -2.74 3.29
N ILE A 47 -0.12 -3.37 2.26
CA ILE A 47 1.11 -4.15 2.37
C ILE A 47 2.21 -3.40 1.63
N ALA A 48 3.17 -2.84 2.36
CA ALA A 48 4.28 -2.10 1.78
C ALA A 48 5.48 -3.02 1.54
N ILE A 49 5.96 -3.10 0.30
CA ILE A 49 7.04 -4.01 -0.11
C ILE A 49 8.22 -3.20 -0.64
N GLY A 50 9.43 -3.50 -0.16
CA GLY A 50 10.62 -2.79 -0.60
C GLY A 50 10.67 -1.34 -0.09
N GLY A 51 11.47 -0.47 -0.72
CA GLY A 51 11.73 0.89 -0.23
C GLY A 51 11.55 1.98 -1.28
N GLY A 52 12.04 3.18 -0.96
CA GLY A 52 11.94 4.38 -1.81
C GLY A 52 11.00 5.43 -1.25
N LEU A 53 11.10 6.66 -1.77
CA LEU A 53 10.32 7.81 -1.30
C LEU A 53 8.81 7.66 -1.59
N GLY A 54 8.46 7.02 -2.71
CA GLY A 54 7.06 6.70 -3.04
C GLY A 54 6.44 5.80 -1.98
N THR A 55 7.04 4.64 -1.74
CA THR A 55 6.62 3.67 -0.71
C THR A 55 6.55 4.31 0.67
N LEU A 56 7.56 5.11 1.06
CA LEU A 56 7.56 5.82 2.33
C LEU A 56 6.36 6.76 2.47
N SER A 57 6.04 7.51 1.41
CA SER A 57 4.90 8.43 1.43
C SER A 57 3.56 7.70 1.56
N GLU A 58 3.40 6.56 0.88
CA GLU A 58 2.20 5.73 0.95
C GLU A 58 2.02 5.11 2.33
N ILE A 59 3.11 4.62 2.95
CA ILE A 59 3.10 4.15 4.34
C ILE A 59 2.66 5.28 5.28
N ALA A 60 3.29 6.46 5.18
CA ALA A 60 2.96 7.60 6.03
C ALA A 60 1.50 8.04 5.87
N LEU A 61 0.99 8.04 4.64
CA LEU A 61 -0.40 8.35 4.32
C LEU A 61 -1.35 7.30 4.89
N ALA A 62 -1.05 6.01 4.76
CA ALA A 62 -1.86 4.93 5.31
C ALA A 62 -1.97 5.02 6.83
N LEU A 63 -0.83 5.17 7.52
CA LEU A 63 -0.76 5.30 8.97
C LEU A 63 -1.50 6.54 9.48
N ARG A 64 -1.32 7.69 8.80
CA ARG A 64 -2.04 8.93 9.14
C ARG A 64 -3.56 8.77 9.02
N ASN A 65 -4.02 8.00 8.03
CA ASN A 65 -5.43 7.72 7.81
C ASN A 65 -5.93 6.48 8.58
N ARG A 66 -5.15 5.97 9.54
CA ARG A 66 -5.48 4.81 10.38
C ARG A 66 -5.83 3.56 9.56
N ARG A 67 -5.26 3.41 8.37
CA ARG A 67 -5.36 2.18 7.60
C ARG A 67 -4.39 1.16 8.18
N PRO A 68 -4.80 -0.11 8.41
CA PRO A 68 -3.89 -1.18 8.76
C PRO A 68 -2.76 -1.25 7.72
N ALA A 69 -1.51 -1.17 8.17
CA ALA A 69 -0.34 -1.22 7.30
C ALA A 69 0.68 -2.22 7.85
N VAL A 70 1.18 -3.10 6.97
CA VAL A 70 2.23 -4.06 7.28
C VAL A 70 3.35 -3.95 6.24
N GLY A 71 4.59 -4.02 6.71
CA GLY A 71 5.78 -3.91 5.89
C GLY A 71 6.43 -5.25 5.62
N ILE A 72 6.96 -5.45 4.40
CA ILE A 72 7.80 -6.60 4.03
C ILE A 72 9.08 -6.05 3.41
N LYS A 73 10.22 -6.27 4.08
CA LYS A 73 11.54 -5.77 3.64
C LYS A 73 11.50 -4.28 3.29
N THR A 74 10.84 -3.49 4.14
CA THR A 74 10.58 -2.06 3.93
C THR A 74 11.11 -1.21 5.09
N TRP A 75 10.70 0.05 5.14
CA TRP A 75 11.03 1.03 6.16
C TRP A 75 10.71 0.55 7.58
N ARG A 76 11.56 0.94 8.52
CA ARG A 76 11.30 0.98 9.96
C ARG A 76 11.56 2.40 10.43
N PHE A 77 10.71 2.90 11.32
CA PHE A 77 10.82 4.25 11.81
C PHE A 77 11.54 4.25 13.14
N ASP A 78 12.51 5.14 13.31
CA ASP A 78 13.11 5.47 14.60
C ASP A 78 13.05 6.99 14.77
N ARG A 79 12.54 7.42 15.91
CA ARG A 79 12.53 8.81 16.34
C ARG A 79 13.11 8.87 17.74
N GLN A 80 14.39 9.25 17.81
CA GLN A 80 15.13 9.36 19.08
C GLN A 80 15.15 8.04 19.87
N GLN A 81 15.55 6.93 19.24
CA GLN A 81 15.61 5.59 19.86
C GLN A 81 14.22 5.04 20.25
N ARG A 82 13.17 5.55 19.60
CA ARG A 82 11.80 5.06 19.76
C ARG A 82 11.24 4.71 18.39
N THR A 83 10.69 3.51 18.27
CA THR A 83 9.99 3.10 17.05
C THR A 83 8.68 3.87 16.94
N GLU A 84 8.64 4.91 16.10
CA GLU A 84 7.47 5.77 15.94
C GLU A 84 7.43 6.42 14.53
N PRO A 85 6.35 6.20 13.75
CA PRO A 85 5.23 5.30 14.03
C PRO A 85 5.65 3.84 13.97
N ASP A 86 4.95 2.97 14.71
CA ASP A 86 5.17 1.53 14.57
C ASP A 86 4.60 1.04 13.22
N LEU A 87 5.40 0.29 12.48
CA LEU A 87 5.00 -0.40 11.27
C LEU A 87 5.38 -1.86 11.43
N VAL A 88 4.37 -2.70 11.64
CA VAL A 88 4.53 -4.15 11.77
C VAL A 88 5.30 -4.68 10.57
N GLN A 89 6.25 -5.58 10.83
CA GLN A 89 7.08 -6.20 9.80
C GLN A 89 6.72 -7.67 9.67
N ALA A 90 6.28 -8.08 8.49
CA ALA A 90 6.09 -9.48 8.13
C ALA A 90 7.34 -10.03 7.43
N ALA A 91 7.68 -11.27 7.71
CA ALA A 91 8.77 -11.99 7.05
C ALA A 91 8.39 -12.49 5.65
N SER A 92 7.10 -12.59 5.35
CA SER A 92 6.59 -13.11 4.07
C SER A 92 5.27 -12.46 3.62
N ALA A 93 4.91 -12.68 2.35
CA ALA A 93 3.64 -12.25 1.80
C ALA A 93 2.44 -12.93 2.48
N ALA A 94 2.56 -14.21 2.83
CA ALA A 94 1.50 -14.95 3.52
C ALA A 94 1.22 -14.35 4.91
N GLU A 95 2.27 -14.13 5.70
CA GLU A 95 2.15 -13.50 7.02
C GLU A 95 1.58 -12.07 6.93
N GLY A 96 1.99 -11.30 5.92
CA GLY A 96 1.44 -9.97 5.68
C GLY A 96 -0.06 -10.00 5.39
N LEU A 97 -0.52 -10.94 4.57
CA LEU A 97 -1.96 -11.12 4.27
C LEU A 97 -2.73 -11.57 5.51
N ASP A 98 -2.24 -12.55 6.25
CA ASP A 98 -2.88 -13.05 7.47
C ASP A 98 -3.04 -11.92 8.51
N TRP A 99 -1.98 -11.14 8.72
CA TRP A 99 -2.01 -10.00 9.64
C TRP A 99 -3.02 -8.94 9.22
N LEU A 100 -3.09 -8.63 7.91
CA LEU A 100 -3.97 -7.61 7.37
C LEU A 100 -5.43 -8.05 7.46
N PHE A 101 -5.76 -9.26 6.99
CA PHE A 101 -7.12 -9.76 6.98
C PHE A 101 -7.69 -9.97 8.39
N ALA A 102 -6.86 -10.31 9.37
CA ALA A 102 -7.29 -10.36 10.78
C ALA A 102 -7.80 -8.99 11.32
N ARG A 103 -7.56 -7.89 10.59
CA ARG A 103 -7.94 -6.51 10.95
C ARG A 103 -8.97 -5.90 9.99
N MET A 104 -9.38 -6.65 8.97
CA MET A 104 -10.40 -6.25 8.01
C MET A 104 -11.68 -6.99 8.37
N THR A 105 -12.51 -6.37 9.21
CA THR A 105 -13.84 -6.85 9.59
C THR A 105 -14.90 -5.95 8.98
#